data_AF-A0A1J5PZ90-F1
#
_entry.id   AF-A0A1J5PZ90-F1
#
_cell.length_a   1.000
_cell.length_b   1.000
_cell.length_c   1.000
_cell.angle_alpha   90.00
_cell.angle_beta   90.00
_cell.angle_gamma   90.00
#
_symmetry.space_group_name_H-M   'P 1'
#
loop_
_entity.id
_entity.type
_entity.pdbx_description
1 polymer ?
#
loop_
_entity_poly.entity_id
_entity_poly.type
_entity_poly.pdbx_seq_one_letter_code
_entity_poly.pdbx_strand_id
1 'polypeptide(L)'
;MTHVSPSGPDPATASEIREIVGPLEDEVVVKILDIGATASEVLDAYTWFRSDERRERLLEHELHGRTARVFEVLEEDYPEPDRS
;
A
#
# COMPACT_ATOMS: atom_id res chain seq x y z
N MET A 1 8.51 22.33 -8.48
CA MET A 1 7.98 21.01 -8.12
C MET A 1 7.08 21.22 -6.92
N THR A 2 5.77 21.18 -7.12
CA THR A 2 4.78 21.39 -6.04
C THR A 2 4.72 20.10 -5.23
N HIS A 3 5.13 20.13 -3.97
CA HIS A 3 4.81 19.07 -3.02
C HIS A 3 3.29 19.11 -2.81
N VAL A 4 2.58 18.10 -3.32
CA VAL A 4 1.22 17.82 -2.87
C VAL A 4 1.35 17.25 -1.46
N SER A 5 0.68 17.87 -0.51
CA SER A 5 0.58 17.34 0.86
C SER A 5 -0.40 16.16 0.85
N PRO A 6 0.02 14.94 1.25
CA PRO A 6 -0.86 13.79 1.32
C PRO A 6 -1.75 13.90 2.56
N SER A 7 -2.82 14.69 2.50
CA SER A 7 -3.75 14.85 3.64
C SER A 7 -5.19 15.15 3.23
N GLY A 8 -5.50 15.11 1.93
CA GLY A 8 -6.86 15.30 1.42
C GLY A 8 -7.69 14.02 1.47
N PRO A 9 -9.04 14.11 1.44
CA PRO A 9 -9.93 12.96 1.25
C PRO A 9 -9.84 12.37 -0.17
N ASP A 10 -9.04 12.98 -1.04
CA ASP A 10 -8.90 12.59 -2.44
C ASP A 10 -8.06 11.32 -2.57
N PRO A 11 -8.36 10.47 -3.57
CA PRO A 11 -7.53 9.33 -3.92
C PRO A 11 -6.09 9.76 -4.23
N ALA A 12 -5.13 8.95 -3.79
CA ALA A 12 -3.72 9.13 -4.10
C ALA A 12 -3.49 9.09 -5.61
N THR A 13 -2.59 9.95 -6.08
CA THR A 13 -2.12 9.89 -7.46
C THR A 13 -1.05 8.83 -7.64
N ALA A 14 -0.81 8.44 -8.89
CA ALA A 14 0.21 7.46 -9.25
C ALA A 14 1.63 7.89 -8.81
N SER A 15 1.89 9.20 -8.76
CA SER A 15 3.16 9.75 -8.29
C SER A 15 3.30 9.65 -6.78
N GLU A 16 2.24 9.96 -6.02
CA GLU A 16 2.23 9.84 -4.56
C GLU A 16 2.37 8.39 -4.11
N ILE A 17 1.70 7.45 -4.79
CA ILE A 17 1.83 6.01 -4.50
C ILE A 17 3.29 5.57 -4.65
N ARG A 18 3.96 5.98 -5.74
CA ARG A 18 5.38 5.65 -5.98
C ARG A 18 6.33 6.38 -5.03
N GLU A 19 5.96 7.57 -4.56
CA GLU A 19 6.74 8.29 -3.54
C GLU A 19 6.71 7.55 -2.18
N ILE A 20 5.55 6.98 -1.83
CA ILE A 20 5.34 6.25 -0.56
C ILE A 20 5.97 4.87 -0.60
N VAL A 21 5.60 4.06 -1.61
CA VAL A 21 5.95 2.64 -1.67
C VAL A 21 7.30 2.42 -2.34
N GLY A 22 7.76 3.38 -3.15
CA GLY A 22 8.96 3.25 -3.97
C GLY A 22 8.64 2.73 -5.38
N PRO A 23 9.64 2.19 -6.09
CA PRO A 23 9.45 1.68 -7.45
C PRO A 23 8.49 0.49 -7.42
N LEU A 24 7.35 0.64 -8.09
CA LEU A 24 6.33 -0.39 -8.30
C LEU A 24 6.09 -0.58 -9.79
N GLU A 25 5.74 -1.79 -10.19
CA GLU A 25 5.26 -2.09 -11.53
C GLU A 25 3.98 -1.29 -11.83
N ASP A 26 3.82 -0.85 -13.08
CA ASP A 26 2.68 -0.02 -13.48
C ASP A 26 1.34 -0.70 -13.23
N GLU A 27 1.28 -2.02 -13.39
CA GLU A 27 0.09 -2.84 -13.13
C GLU A 27 -0.35 -2.77 -11.65
N VAL A 28 0.61 -2.76 -10.72
CA VAL A 28 0.37 -2.66 -9.28
C VAL A 28 -0.15 -1.26 -8.95
N VAL A 29 0.45 -0.23 -9.53
CA VAL A 29 0.00 1.15 -9.34
C VAL A 29 -1.43 1.33 -9.87
N VAL A 30 -1.77 0.74 -11.02
CA VAL A 30 -3.14 0.77 -11.55
C VAL A 30 -4.13 0.09 -10.60
N LYS A 31 -3.77 -1.07 -10.02
CA LYS A 31 -4.61 -1.74 -9.01
C LYS A 31 -4.84 -0.86 -7.77
N ILE A 32 -3.80 -0.19 -7.26
CA ILE A 32 -3.91 0.71 -6.10
C ILE A 32 -4.78 1.94 -6.43
N LEU A 33 -4.66 2.49 -7.63
CA LEU A 33 -5.49 3.59 -8.10
C LEU A 33 -6.97 3.21 -8.18
N ASP A 34 -7.29 2.00 -8.66
CA ASP A 34 -8.67 1.50 -8.78
C ASP A 34 -9.37 1.32 -7.42
N ILE A 35 -8.59 1.03 -6.36
CA ILE A 35 -9.10 0.99 -4.98
C ILE A 35 -9.59 2.37 -4.52
N GLY A 36 -9.04 3.45 -5.09
CA GLY A 36 -9.34 4.82 -4.68
C GLY A 36 -8.82 5.14 -3.28
N ALA A 37 -7.72 4.51 -2.87
CA ALA A 37 -7.10 4.74 -1.57
C ALA A 37 -6.47 6.13 -1.51
N THR A 38 -6.60 6.79 -0.36
CA THR A 38 -5.88 8.03 -0.05
C THR A 38 -4.40 7.75 0.20
N ALA A 39 -3.57 8.78 0.11
CA ALA A 39 -2.13 8.63 0.37
C ALA A 39 -1.83 8.14 1.80
N SER A 40 -2.65 8.53 2.79
CA SER A 40 -2.54 8.02 4.16
C SER A 40 -2.87 6.53 4.26
N GLU A 41 -3.93 6.07 3.59
CA GLU A 41 -4.29 4.65 3.55
C GLU A 41 -3.19 3.81 2.85
N VAL A 42 -2.57 4.34 1.79
CA VAL A 42 -1.43 3.71 1.12
C VAL A 42 -0.21 3.64 2.04
N LEU A 43 0.09 4.71 2.77
CA LEU A 43 1.20 4.74 3.73
C LEU A 43 0.98 3.77 4.89
N ASP A 44 -0.23 3.69 5.42
CA ASP A 44 -0.59 2.74 6.49
C ASP A 44 -0.40 1.30 5.99
N ALA A 45 -0.97 0.97 4.82
CA ALA A 45 -0.82 -0.33 4.20
C ALA A 45 0.66 -0.68 3.98
N TYR A 46 1.47 0.26 3.48
CA TYR A 46 2.90 0.05 3.25
C TYR A 46 3.70 -0.11 4.54
N THR A 47 3.36 0.65 5.59
CA THR A 47 3.99 0.53 6.91
C THR A 47 3.75 -0.85 7.51
N TRP A 48 2.53 -1.37 7.37
CA TRP A 48 2.22 -2.76 7.68
C TRP A 48 3.00 -3.73 6.80
N PHE A 49 3.01 -3.51 5.48
CA PHE A 49 3.78 -4.29 4.52
C PHE A 49 5.29 -4.30 4.80
N ARG A 50 5.85 -3.33 5.53
CA ARG A 50 7.29 -3.33 5.86
C ARG A 50 7.60 -3.89 7.25
N SER A 51 6.60 -4.10 8.08
CA SER A 51 6.79 -4.55 9.46
C SER A 51 7.25 -6.01 9.53
N ASP A 52 8.27 -6.32 10.32
CA ASP A 52 8.74 -7.71 10.51
C ASP A 52 7.73 -8.57 11.26
N GLU A 53 6.82 -7.93 11.99
CA GLU A 53 5.75 -8.57 12.78
C GLU A 53 4.50 -8.93 11.94
N ARG A 54 4.55 -8.75 10.61
CA ARG A 54 3.48 -9.11 9.66
C ARG A 54 2.91 -10.50 9.89
N ARG A 55 3.79 -11.49 10.09
CA ARG A 55 3.38 -12.90 10.25
C ARG A 55 2.76 -13.20 11.62
N GLU A 56 3.08 -12.42 12.65
CA GLU A 56 2.54 -12.63 14.01
C GLU A 56 1.27 -11.79 14.25
N ARG A 57 1.13 -10.62 13.61
CA ARG A 57 0.04 -9.67 13.85
C ARG A 57 -1.08 -9.61 12.80
N LEU A 58 -1.03 -10.42 11.73
CA LEU A 58 -2.15 -10.61 10.81
C LEU A 58 -3.44 -11.06 11.54
N LEU A 59 -3.31 -11.69 12.72
CA LEU A 59 -4.43 -12.12 13.55
C LEU A 59 -5.00 -11.03 14.47
N GLU A 60 -4.28 -9.92 14.69
CA GLU A 60 -4.65 -8.93 15.73
C GLU A 60 -4.92 -7.53 15.20
N HIS A 61 -4.30 -7.13 14.07
CA HIS A 61 -4.59 -5.86 13.42
C HIS A 61 -5.42 -6.09 12.15
N GLU A 62 -6.73 -5.96 12.33
CA GLU A 62 -7.69 -5.94 11.25
C GLU A 62 -7.48 -4.67 10.40
N LEU A 63 -6.58 -4.76 9.42
CA LEU A 63 -6.62 -3.83 8.29
C LEU A 63 -8.04 -3.93 7.69
N HIS A 64 -8.67 -2.78 7.49
CA HIS A 64 -10.04 -2.72 6.99
C HIS A 64 -10.15 -1.77 5.79
N GLY A 65 -11.22 -1.97 5.02
CA GLY A 65 -11.57 -1.06 3.93
C GLY A 65 -10.51 -0.99 2.84
N ARG A 66 -10.13 0.23 2.45
CA ARG A 66 -9.18 0.44 1.34
C ARG A 66 -7.75 0.06 1.73
N THR A 67 -7.34 0.33 2.96
CA THR A 67 -6.01 -0.02 3.48
C THR A 67 -5.74 -1.52 3.36
N ALA A 68 -6.72 -2.37 3.69
CA ALA A 68 -6.61 -3.83 3.55
C ALA A 68 -6.38 -4.25 2.09
N ARG A 69 -7.15 -3.68 1.15
CA ARG A 69 -7.04 -3.99 -0.27
C ARG A 69 -5.70 -3.55 -0.87
N VAL A 70 -5.18 -2.39 -0.43
CA VAL A 70 -3.85 -1.94 -0.87
C VAL A 70 -2.79 -2.90 -0.35
N PHE A 71 -2.90 -3.35 0.89
CA PHE A 71 -1.99 -4.33 1.46
C PHE A 71 -2.00 -5.66 0.69
N GLU A 72 -3.17 -6.20 0.35
CA GLU A 72 -3.31 -7.41 -0.47
C GLU A 72 -2.60 -7.28 -1.83
N VAL A 73 -2.77 -6.14 -2.51
CA VAL A 73 -2.11 -5.87 -3.81
C VAL A 73 -0.58 -5.86 -3.68
N LEU A 74 -0.04 -5.31 -2.58
CA LEU A 74 1.40 -5.30 -2.33
C LEU A 74 1.94 -6.69 -1.97
N GLU A 75 1.18 -7.51 -1.24
CA GLU A 75 1.55 -8.90 -0.94
C GLU A 75 1.55 -9.79 -2.20
N GLU A 76 0.58 -9.60 -3.11
CA GLU A 76 0.55 -10.35 -4.37
C GLU A 76 1.77 -10.08 -5.27
N ASP A 77 2.29 -8.84 -5.27
CA ASP A 77 3.42 -8.43 -6.10
C ASP A 77 4.79 -8.83 -5.52
N TYR A 78 4.86 -8.94 -4.20
CA TYR A 78 6.02 -9.45 -3.47
C TYR A 78 5.70 -10.79 -2.78
N PRO A 79 5.48 -11.88 -3.54
CA PRO A 79 5.43 -13.19 -2.92
C PRO A 79 6.78 -13.43 -2.22
N GLU A 80 6.76 -13.74 -0.92
CA GLU A 80 7.98 -14.16 -0.23
C GLU A 80 8.66 -15.24 -1.09
N PRO A 81 9.94 -15.12 -1.46
CA PRO A 81 10.61 -16.16 -2.22
C PRO A 81 10.51 -17.44 -1.38
N ASP A 82 9.88 -18.46 -1.97
CA ASP A 82 9.74 -19.83 -1.49
C ASP A 82 10.46 -20.11 -0.17
N ARG A 83 9.69 -20.38 0.90
CA ARG A 83 10.19 -21.21 2.00
C ARG A 83 10.47 -22.61 1.44
N SER A 84 11.62 -22.78 0.82
CA SER A 84 12.22 -24.09 0.50
C SER A 84 12.81 -24.73 1.75
#